data_AF-A0A352YTK1-F1
#
_entry.id   AF-A0A352YTK1-F1
#
_cell.length_a   1.000
_cell.length_b   1.000
_cell.length_c   1.000
_cell.angle_alpha   90.00
_cell.angle_beta   90.00
_cell.angle_gamma   90.00
#
_symmetry.space_group_name_H-M   'P 1'
#
loop_
_entity.id
_entity.type
_entity.pdbx_description
1 polymer ?
#
loop_
_entity_poly.entity_id
_entity_poly.type
_entity_poly.pdbx_seq_one_letter_code
_entity_poly.pdbx_strand_id
1 'polypeptide(L)'
;TPPLSLEELFMKHLRPGDIFTHPYAYFPDSRETVVDENGKVKPFVFEAQKRGIKFDLGHGGGSFTWKQAIPSVKQGFIADAISSDLHTGSMNSGMKDMANLMSKFL
;
A
#
# COMPACT_ATOMS: atom_id res chain seq x y z
N THR A 1 -3.09 20.44 6.79
CA THR A 1 -2.14 19.34 6.51
C THR A 1 -2.65 18.11 7.24
N PRO A 2 -2.73 16.91 6.63
CA PRO A 2 -3.09 15.71 7.37
C PRO A 2 -2.08 15.51 8.52
N PRO A 3 -2.50 15.01 9.69
CA PRO A 3 -1.60 14.82 10.83
C PRO A 3 -0.48 13.80 10.54
N LEU A 4 -0.65 12.93 9.54
CA LEU A 4 0.32 11.91 9.12
C LEU A 4 0.45 11.90 7.58
N SER A 5 1.12 12.91 7.03
CA SER A 5 1.29 13.04 5.57
C SER A 5 2.18 11.95 4.98
N LEU A 6 1.69 11.22 3.97
CA LEU A 6 2.51 10.26 3.22
C LEU A 6 3.57 10.95 2.38
N GLU A 7 3.27 12.11 1.81
CA GLU A 7 4.25 12.87 1.05
C GLU A 7 5.44 13.30 1.93
N GLU A 8 5.17 13.78 3.14
CA GLU A 8 6.24 14.12 4.08
C GLU A 8 7.06 12.88 4.47
N LEU A 9 6.39 11.78 4.83
CA LEU A 9 7.02 10.51 5.15
C LEU A 9 7.97 10.08 4.01
N PHE A 10 7.48 10.06 2.77
CA PHE A 10 8.23 9.57 1.63
C PHE A 10 9.35 10.52 1.19
N MET A 11 9.14 11.84 1.27
CA MET A 11 10.08 12.80 0.72
C MET A 11 11.11 13.29 1.73
N LYS A 12 10.80 13.28 3.03
CA LYS A 12 11.68 13.84 4.06
C LYS A 12 12.28 12.79 5.00
N HIS A 13 11.56 11.71 5.28
CA HIS A 13 11.94 10.79 6.35
C HIS A 13 12.48 9.46 5.84
N LEU A 14 11.87 8.87 4.82
CA LEU A 14 12.36 7.63 4.21
C LEU A 14 13.55 7.88 3.27
N ARG A 15 14.39 6.85 3.10
CA ARG A 15 15.57 6.82 2.25
C ARG A 15 15.45 5.71 1.19
N PRO A 16 16.27 5.74 0.13
CA PRO A 16 16.30 4.63 -0.83
C PRO A 16 16.55 3.29 -0.12
N GLY A 17 15.72 2.29 -0.42
CA GLY A 17 15.76 0.97 0.21
C GLY A 17 14.87 0.80 1.44
N ASP A 18 14.39 1.89 2.07
CA ASP A 18 13.40 1.79 3.14
C ASP A 18 12.06 1.26 2.56
N ILE A 19 11.36 0.44 3.36
CA ILE A 19 10.14 -0.25 2.93
C ILE A 19 8.92 0.39 3.62
N PHE A 20 7.94 0.80 2.82
CA PHE A 20 6.62 1.19 3.28
C PHE A 20 5.62 0.06 3.03
N THR A 21 5.00 -0.44 4.09
CA THR A 21 3.99 -1.51 4.00
C THR A 21 2.57 -0.95 3.93
N HIS A 22 1.61 -1.80 3.57
CA HIS A 22 0.18 -1.51 3.50
C HIS A 22 -0.20 -0.36 2.53
N PRO A 23 0.38 -0.25 1.32
CA PRO A 23 0.06 0.85 0.39
C PRO A 23 -1.40 0.87 -0.04
N TYR A 24 -2.10 -0.26 0.04
CA TYR A 24 -3.50 -0.40 -0.39
C TYR A 24 -4.53 -0.38 0.75
N ALA A 25 -4.13 0.06 1.96
CA ALA A 25 -5.08 0.20 3.05
C ALA A 25 -5.97 1.44 2.84
N TYR A 26 -7.18 1.40 3.41
CA TYR A 26 -8.13 2.50 3.32
C TYR A 26 -8.77 2.74 4.69
N PHE A 27 -8.22 3.70 5.43
CA PHE A 27 -8.73 4.15 6.73
C PHE A 27 -8.81 5.69 6.70
N PRO A 28 -9.77 6.27 5.95
CA PRO A 28 -9.77 7.70 5.62
C PRO A 28 -9.83 8.62 6.84
N ASP A 29 -10.33 8.13 7.97
CA ASP A 29 -10.42 8.90 9.22
C ASP A 29 -9.10 8.94 10.01
N SER A 30 -8.13 8.08 9.70
CA SER A 30 -6.89 7.93 10.48
C SER A 30 -5.60 7.86 9.65
N ARG A 31 -5.68 7.64 8.33
CA ARG A 31 -4.53 7.47 7.46
C ARG A 31 -4.77 8.03 6.06
N GLU A 32 -3.78 8.74 5.56
CA GLU A 32 -3.75 9.19 4.17
C GLU A 32 -3.55 7.99 3.20
N THR A 33 -4.22 8.03 2.05
CA THR A 33 -4.20 6.99 1.01
C THR A 33 -3.31 7.36 -0.17
N VAL A 34 -2.81 6.35 -0.89
CA VAL A 34 -2.03 6.52 -2.12
C VAL A 34 -2.89 6.89 -3.32
N VAL A 35 -4.16 6.48 -3.32
CA VAL A 35 -5.16 6.86 -4.33
C VAL A 35 -6.09 7.91 -3.75
N ASP A 36 -6.31 8.99 -4.50
CA ASP A 36 -7.23 10.08 -4.18
C ASP A 36 -8.70 9.72 -4.43
N GLU A 37 -9.61 10.65 -4.13
CA GLU A 37 -11.04 10.50 -4.33
C GLU A 37 -11.47 10.33 -5.80
N ASN A 38 -10.63 10.74 -6.74
CA ASN A 38 -10.86 10.61 -8.19
C ASN A 38 -10.31 9.29 -8.75
N GLY A 39 -9.81 8.41 -7.89
CA GLY A 39 -9.22 7.14 -8.30
C GLY A 39 -7.84 7.29 -8.93
N LYS A 40 -7.15 8.41 -8.73
CA LYS A 40 -5.79 8.66 -9.23
C LYS A 40 -4.75 8.39 -8.17
N VAL A 41 -3.66 7.71 -8.56
CA VAL A 41 -2.50 7.57 -7.67
C VAL A 41 -1.87 8.95 -7.52
N LYS A 42 -1.67 9.39 -6.28
CA LYS A 42 -1.09 10.71 -5.99
C LYS A 42 0.33 10.80 -6.58
N PRO A 43 0.70 11.91 -7.27
CA PRO A 43 1.96 11.99 -8.01
C PRO A 43 3.21 11.68 -7.18
N PHE A 44 3.25 12.11 -5.92
CA PHE A 44 4.39 11.88 -5.02
C PHE A 44 4.66 10.38 -4.76
N VAL A 45 3.69 9.49 -4.98
CA VAL A 45 3.88 8.04 -4.83
C VAL A 45 4.81 7.50 -5.91
N PHE A 46 4.67 7.98 -7.15
CA PHE A 46 5.59 7.61 -8.24
C PHE A 46 6.98 8.22 -8.05
N GLU A 47 7.06 9.45 -7.54
CA GLU A 47 8.35 10.06 -7.19
C GLU A 47 9.04 9.27 -6.05
N ALA A 48 8.28 8.76 -5.08
CA ALA A 48 8.80 7.90 -4.02
C ALA A 48 9.38 6.59 -4.58
N GLN A 49 8.69 5.95 -5.54
CA GLN A 49 9.22 4.77 -6.25
C GLN A 49 10.52 5.10 -6.99
N LYS A 50 10.57 6.20 -7.74
CA LYS A 50 11.78 6.65 -8.46
C LYS A 50 12.95 6.93 -7.51
N ARG A 51 12.65 7.48 -6.33
CA ARG A 51 13.63 7.72 -5.25
C ARG A 51 14.13 6.43 -4.59
N GLY A 52 13.53 5.28 -4.91
CA GLY A 52 13.96 3.96 -4.45
C GLY A 52 13.30 3.50 -3.15
N ILE A 53 12.20 4.13 -2.73
CA ILE A 53 11.36 3.59 -1.66
C ILE A 53 10.68 2.31 -2.17
N LYS A 54 10.67 1.29 -1.33
CA LYS A 54 10.07 -0.01 -1.63
C LYS A 54 8.69 -0.11 -1.02
N PHE A 55 7.77 -0.72 -1.75
CA PHE A 55 6.39 -0.90 -1.31
C PHE A 55 6.12 -2.38 -1.05
N ASP A 56 5.72 -2.69 0.17
CA ASP A 56 5.36 -4.04 0.59
C ASP A 56 3.84 -4.16 0.75
N LEU A 57 3.23 -5.20 0.18
CA LEU A 57 1.77 -5.39 0.21
C LEU A 57 1.22 -5.35 1.64
N GLY A 58 1.79 -6.16 2.55
CA GLY A 58 1.30 -6.33 3.92
C GLY A 58 -0.22 -6.49 3.98
N HIS A 59 -0.77 -7.53 3.35
CA HIS A 59 -2.23 -7.60 3.14
C HIS A 59 -3.03 -7.45 4.45
N GLY A 60 -2.62 -8.16 5.50
CA GLY A 60 -3.20 -8.07 6.85
C GLY A 60 -4.69 -8.39 6.90
N GLY A 61 -5.30 -8.09 8.05
CA GLY A 61 -6.75 -8.24 8.25
C GLY A 61 -7.57 -7.08 7.68
N GLY A 62 -6.99 -5.87 7.63
CA GLY A 62 -7.66 -4.65 7.14
C GLY A 62 -6.78 -3.74 6.27
N SER A 63 -5.52 -4.11 6.05
CA SER A 63 -4.52 -3.28 5.36
C SER A 63 -4.59 -3.36 3.84
N PHE A 64 -5.59 -4.06 3.29
CA PHE A 64 -5.82 -4.21 1.86
C PHE A 64 -7.27 -3.92 1.49
N THR A 65 -7.47 -3.06 0.49
CA THR A 65 -8.78 -2.82 -0.12
C THR A 65 -8.68 -2.75 -1.64
N TRP A 66 -9.66 -3.34 -2.32
CA TRP A 66 -9.77 -3.25 -3.77
C TRP A 66 -9.93 -1.80 -4.27
N LYS A 67 -10.52 -0.92 -3.44
CA LYS A 67 -10.66 0.52 -3.68
C LYS A 67 -9.32 1.21 -3.91
N GLN A 68 -8.25 0.76 -3.25
CA GLN A 68 -6.90 1.29 -3.45
C GLN A 68 -6.10 0.46 -4.45
N ALA A 69 -6.20 -0.88 -4.39
CA ALA A 69 -5.38 -1.77 -5.20
C ALA A 69 -5.68 -1.69 -6.72
N ILE A 70 -6.95 -1.76 -7.13
CA ILE A 70 -7.33 -1.75 -8.55
C ILE A 70 -6.87 -0.47 -9.28
N PRO A 71 -7.19 0.74 -8.80
CA PRO A 71 -6.73 1.96 -9.47
C PRO A 71 -5.20 2.09 -9.45
N SER A 72 -4.53 1.64 -8.38
CA SER A 72 -3.07 1.64 -8.29
C SER A 72 -2.42 0.80 -9.40
N VAL A 73 -2.83 -0.47 -9.50
CA VAL A 73 -2.27 -1.40 -10.50
C VAL A 73 -2.56 -0.92 -11.92
N LYS A 74 -3.77 -0.41 -12.20
CA LYS A 74 -4.13 0.16 -13.51
C LYS A 74 -3.27 1.37 -13.92
N GLN A 75 -2.68 2.07 -12.95
CA GLN A 75 -1.82 3.23 -13.17
C GLN A 75 -0.32 2.90 -13.05
N GLY A 76 0.03 1.61 -12.93
CA GLY A 76 1.41 1.14 -12.85
C GLY A 76 2.02 1.21 -11.45
N PHE A 77 1.24 1.54 -10.41
CA PHE A 77 1.69 1.48 -9.01
C PHE A 77 1.42 0.08 -8.42
N ILE A 78 2.44 -0.78 -8.52
CA ILE A 78 2.42 -2.16 -8.01
C ILE A 78 3.44 -2.27 -6.88
N ALA A 79 3.07 -2.94 -5.77
CA ALA A 79 3.98 -3.22 -4.67
C ALA A 79 5.17 -4.07 -5.14
N ASP A 80 6.37 -3.74 -4.66
CA ASP A 80 7.62 -4.48 -4.95
C ASP A 80 7.63 -5.88 -4.30
N ALA A 81 6.94 -6.06 -3.18
CA ALA A 81 6.87 -7.31 -2.44
C ALA A 81 5.41 -7.69 -2.09
N ILE A 82 5.12 -8.99 -2.13
CA ILE A 82 3.86 -9.56 -1.67
C ILE A 82 4.11 -10.19 -0.29
N SER A 83 3.76 -9.49 0.79
CA SER A 83 3.75 -10.02 2.16
C SER A 83 2.35 -10.12 2.75
N SER A 84 2.23 -10.93 3.80
CA SER A 84 0.95 -11.33 4.35
C SER A 84 0.48 -10.49 5.53
N ASP A 85 1.39 -9.95 6.33
CA ASP A 85 1.07 -9.44 7.67
C ASP A 85 0.19 -10.47 8.43
N LEU A 86 0.73 -11.69 8.55
CA LEU A 86 0.01 -12.83 9.16
C LEU A 86 -0.14 -12.62 10.67
N HIS A 87 -1.40 -12.61 11.12
CA HIS A 87 -1.79 -12.58 12.51
C HIS A 87 -3.16 -13.26 12.67
N THR A 88 -3.59 -13.51 13.91
CA THR A 88 -4.82 -14.28 14.23
C THR A 88 -6.09 -13.74 13.55
N GLY A 89 -6.15 -12.42 13.31
CA GLY A 89 -7.25 -11.76 12.60
C GLY A 89 -7.17 -11.84 11.07
N SER A 90 -5.97 -11.95 10.48
CA SER A 90 -5.81 -12.01 9.01
C SER A 90 -5.92 -13.44 8.47
N MET A 91 -5.42 -14.43 9.23
CA MET A 91 -5.36 -15.83 8.79
C MET A 91 -6.74 -16.47 8.51
N ASN A 92 -7.79 -15.98 9.16
CA ASN A 92 -9.15 -16.48 8.98
C ASN A 92 -10.05 -15.50 8.19
N SER A 93 -9.47 -14.44 7.61
CA SER A 93 -10.17 -13.38 6.88
C SER A 93 -9.76 -13.34 5.40
N GLY A 94 -9.71 -12.16 4.77
CA GLY A 94 -9.39 -11.99 3.35
C GLY A 94 -7.95 -12.36 2.96
N MET A 95 -7.02 -12.45 3.92
CA MET A 95 -5.62 -12.81 3.69
C MET A 95 -5.47 -14.33 3.48
N LYS A 96 -5.85 -15.14 4.48
CA LYS A 96 -5.72 -16.61 4.49
C LYS A 96 -4.27 -17.09 4.42
N ASP A 97 -3.75 -17.29 3.21
CA ASP A 97 -2.45 -17.87 2.93
C ASP A 97 -1.75 -17.16 1.75
N MET A 98 -0.50 -17.52 1.50
CA MET A 98 0.30 -16.91 0.42
C MET A 98 -0.23 -17.22 -0.98
N ALA A 99 -0.84 -18.40 -1.20
CA ALA A 99 -1.37 -18.76 -2.51
C ALA A 99 -2.57 -17.88 -2.89
N ASN A 100 -3.47 -17.65 -1.93
CA ASN A 100 -4.60 -16.72 -2.06
C ASN A 100 -4.16 -15.26 -2.21
N LEU A 101 -3.00 -14.88 -1.66
CA LEU A 101 -2.45 -13.53 -1.85
C LEU A 101 -1.86 -13.33 -3.23
N MET A 102 -1.01 -14.26 -3.66
CA MET A 102 -0.32 -14.19 -4.94
C MET A 102 -1.31 -14.21 -6.11
N SER A 103 -2.39 -14.97 -6.03
CA SER A 103 -3.44 -15.01 -7.07
C SER A 103 -4.19 -13.70 -7.29
N LYS A 104 -4.04 -12.71 -6.40
CA LYS A 104 -4.63 -11.37 -6.57
C LYS A 104 -3.78 -10.47 -7.48
N PHE A 105 -2.53 -10.83 -7.73
CA PHE A 105 -1.53 -9.99 -8.42
C PHE A 105 -0.79 -10.70 -9.57
N LEU A 106 -0.71 -12.03 -9.56
CA LEU A 106 -0.06 -12.87 -10.57
C LEU A 106 -1.09 -13.63 -11.40
#